data_AF-D0IHC5-F1
#
_entry.id   AF-D0IHC5-F1
#
_cell.length_a   1.000
_cell.length_b   1.000
_cell.length_c   1.000
_cell.angle_alpha   90.00
_cell.angle_beta   90.00
_cell.angle_gamma   90.00
#
_symmetry.space_group_name_H-M   'P 1'
#
loop_
_entity.id
_entity.type
_entity.pdbx_description
1 polymer ?
#
loop_
_entity_poly.entity_id
_entity_poly.type
_entity_poly.pdbx_seq_one_letter_code
_entity_poly.pdbx_strand_id
1 'polypeptide(L)' 'MWTALCKKGGVRYRNQYQLRHTYASWMITHANVNVSYLAQQMGHADITMVARVYGKWLVESNKKESERVWQELERVRNQ' A
#
# COMPACT_ATOMS: atom_id res chain seq x y z
N MET A 1 -6.50 7.53 24.40
CA MET A 1 -5.99 8.53 23.44
C MET A 1 -6.62 8.40 22.04
N TRP A 2 -6.44 7.29 21.31
CA TRP A 2 -6.90 7.14 19.92
C TRP A 2 -8.43 7.29 19.71
N THR A 3 -9.24 6.70 20.59
CA THR A 3 -10.71 6.84 20.53
C THR A 3 -11.18 8.30 20.62
N ALA A 4 -10.50 9.12 21.44
CA ALA A 4 -10.80 10.54 21.56
C ALA A 4 -10.46 11.30 20.27
N LEU A 5 -9.34 10.97 19.62
CA LEU A 5 -8.95 11.54 18.33
C LEU A 5 -9.96 11.18 17.23
N CYS A 6 -10.41 9.92 17.17
CA CYS A 6 -11.45 9.49 16.23
C CYS A 6 -12.75 10.30 16.42
N LYS A 7 -13.20 10.44 17.68
CA LYS A 7 -14.40 11.22 18.02
C LYS A 7 -14.24 12.70 17.61
N LYS A 8 -13.08 13.30 17.88
CA LYS A 8 -12.80 14.70 17.50
C LYS A 8 -12.76 14.90 15.99
N GLY A 9 -12.24 13.93 15.25
CA GLY A 9 -12.21 13.96 13.78
C GLY A 9 -13.54 13.60 13.11
N GLY A 10 -14.60 13.30 13.86
CA GLY A 10 -15.89 12.89 13.30
C GLY A 10 -15.89 11.54 12.58
N VAL A 11 -14.85 10.72 12.80
CA VAL A 11 -14.72 9.41 12.16
C VAL A 11 -15.11 8.29 13.11
N ARG A 12 -15.74 7.25 12.57
CA ARG A 12 -16.00 6.01 13.32
C ARG A 12 -14.67 5.46 13.84
N TYR A 13 -14.68 4.91 15.05
CA TYR A 13 -13.52 4.20 15.59
C TYR A 13 -13.05 3.09 14.63
N ARG A 14 -11.75 3.11 14.37
CA ARG A 14 -10.99 2.10 13.60
C ARG A 14 -9.75 1.76 14.41
N ASN A 15 -9.19 0.57 14.26
CA ASN A 15 -7.90 0.30 14.88
C ASN A 15 -6.81 1.13 14.16
N GLN A 16 -5.69 1.40 14.84
CA GLN A 16 -4.60 2.20 14.26
C GLN A 16 -3.96 1.50 13.05
N TYR A 17 -3.95 0.17 13.04
CA TYR A 17 -3.41 -0.63 11.94
C TYR A 17 -4.15 -0.39 10.62
N GLN A 18 -5.46 -0.13 10.67
CA GLN A 18 -6.25 0.20 9.48
C GLN A 18 -5.79 1.51 8.82
N LEU A 19 -5.21 2.45 9.55
CA LEU A 19 -4.63 3.66 8.94
C LEU A 19 -3.52 3.31 7.96
N ARG A 20 -2.68 2.33 8.29
CA ARG A 20 -1.61 1.84 7.41
C ARG A 20 -2.19 1.30 6.10
N HIS A 21 -3.34 0.64 6.17
CA HIS A 21 -4.04 0.15 4.99
C HIS A 21 -4.68 1.27 4.16
N THR A 22 -5.31 2.24 4.81
CA THR A 22 -5.87 3.42 4.14
C THR A 22 -4.78 4.21 3.41
N TYR A 23 -3.66 4.45 4.08
CA TYR A 23 -2.50 5.14 3.52
C TYR A 23 -1.98 4.43 2.27
N ALA A 24 -1.70 3.11 2.37
CA ALA A 24 -1.20 2.34 1.23
C ALA A 24 -2.19 2.33 0.06
N SER A 25 -3.49 2.15 0.35
CA SER A 25 -4.54 2.14 -0.68
C SER A 25 -4.60 3.48 -1.40
N TRP A 26 -4.54 4.60 -0.67
CA TRP A 26 -4.58 5.94 -1.25
C TRP A 26 -3.33 6.25 -2.09
N MET A 27 -2.15 5.87 -1.60
CA MET A 27 -0.89 6.04 -2.33
C MET A 27 -0.89 5.28 -3.66
N ILE A 28 -1.43 4.06 -3.67
CA ILE A 28 -1.51 3.22 -4.87
C ILE A 28 -2.55 3.73 -5.85
N THR A 29 -3.74 4.09 -5.37
CA THR A 29 -4.89 4.39 -6.24
C THR A 29 -4.95 5.83 -6.73
N HIS A 30 -4.53 6.80 -5.92
CA HIS A 30 -4.72 8.23 -6.21
C HIS A 30 -3.41 8.98 -6.39
N ALA A 31 -2.41 8.71 -5.55
CA ALA A 31 -1.11 9.41 -5.65
C ALA A 31 -0.14 8.77 -6.64
N ASN A 32 -0.48 7.57 -7.12
CA ASN A 32 0.24 6.86 -8.17
C ASN A 32 1.75 6.68 -7.89
N VAL A 33 2.06 6.39 -6.63
CA VAL A 33 3.43 6.38 -6.11
C VAL A 33 4.13 5.09 -6.49
N ASN A 34 5.45 5.16 -6.67
CA ASN A 34 6.25 3.97 -6.87
C ASN A 34 6.09 2.97 -5.71
N VAL A 35 5.77 1.73 -6.05
CA VAL A 35 5.41 0.68 -5.07
C VAL A 35 6.61 0.21 -4.26
N SER A 36 7.80 0.16 -4.85
CA SER A 36 9.04 -0.19 -4.14
C SER A 36 9.36 0.87 -3.06
N TYR A 37 9.16 2.15 -3.39
CA TYR A 37 9.28 3.24 -2.42
C TYR A 37 8.22 3.15 -1.31
N LEU A 38 6.96 2.85 -1.66
CA LEU A 38 5.90 2.65 -0.67
C LEU A 38 6.20 1.48 0.27
N ALA A 39 6.69 0.36 -0.26
CA ALA A 39 7.10 -0.80 0.53
C ALA A 39 8.18 -0.42 1.55
N GLN A 40 9.20 0.34 1.12
CA GLN A 40 10.26 0.83 2.00
C GLN A 40 9.72 1.79 3.08
N GLN A 41 8.86 2.76 2.72
CA GLN A 41 8.22 3.66 3.70
C GLN A 41 7.39 2.90 4.74
N MET A 42 6.73 1.83 4.33
CA MET A 42 5.98 0.98 5.23
C MET A 42 6.89 0.04 6.07
N GLY A 43 8.18 -0.05 5.75
CA GLY A 43 9.14 -0.93 6.44
C GLY A 43 9.02 -2.39 6.01
N HIS A 44 8.60 -2.64 4.77
CA HIS A 44 8.70 -3.96 4.16
C HIS A 44 10.09 -4.16 3.55
N ALA A 45 10.60 -5.39 3.66
CA ALA A 45 11.89 -5.77 3.07
C ALA A 45 11.81 -5.88 1.54
N ASP A 46 10.63 -6.19 1.01
CA ASP A 46 10.35 -6.31 -0.41
C ASP A 46 8.93 -5.82 -0.76
N ILE A 47 8.61 -5.83 -2.04
CA ILE A 47 7.29 -5.46 -2.56
C ILE A 47 6.24 -6.58 -2.42
N THR A 48 6.66 -7.79 -2.02
CA THR A 48 5.82 -9.00 -2.00
C THR A 48 4.58 -8.79 -1.15
N MET A 49 4.73 -8.19 0.03
CA MET A 49 3.60 -7.90 0.92
C MET A 49 2.60 -6.94 0.27
N VAL A 50 3.11 -5.87 -0.34
CA VAL A 50 2.28 -4.82 -0.96
C VAL A 50 1.56 -5.38 -2.19
N ALA A 51 2.25 -6.13 -3.04
CA ALA A 51 1.65 -6.79 -4.19
C ALA A 51 0.59 -7.82 -3.80
N ARG A 52 0.82 -8.60 -2.73
CA ARG A 52 -0.17 -9.57 -2.23
C ARG A 52 -1.44 -8.90 -1.73
N VAL A 53 -1.32 -7.78 -1.02
CA VAL A 53 -2.48 -7.10 -0.40
C VAL A 53 -3.18 -6.16 -1.37
N TYR A 54 -2.42 -5.50 -2.26
CA TYR A 54 -2.93 -4.42 -3.12
C TYR A 54 -2.77 -4.67 -4.63
N GLY A 55 -2.29 -5.84 -5.03
CA GLY A 55 -1.98 -6.15 -6.44
C GLY A 55 -3.16 -5.93 -7.39
N LYS A 56 -4.38 -6.23 -6.95
CA LYS A 56 -5.59 -5.97 -7.75
C LYS A 56 -5.75 -4.49 -8.13
N TRP A 57 -5.46 -3.59 -7.20
CA TRP A 57 -5.64 -2.15 -7.39
C TRP A 57 -4.49 -1.50 -8.16
N LEU A 58 -3.31 -2.13 -8.19
CA LEU A 58 -2.19 -1.66 -9.01
C LEU A 58 -2.49 -1.75 -10.50
N VAL A 59 -3.19 -2.80 -10.93
CA VAL A 59 -3.60 -2.99 -12.32
C VAL A 59 -4.56 -1.89 -12.75
N GLU A 60 -5.46 -1.49 -11.85
CA GLU A 60 -6.49 -0.48 -12.11
C GLU A 60 -5.96 0.96 -12.02
N SER A 61 -4.95 1.23 -11.18
CA SER A 61 -4.46 2.60 -10.95
C SER A 61 -3.41 3.06 -11.95
N ASN A 62 -2.45 2.19 -12.32
CA ASN A 62 -1.38 2.53 -13.27
C ASN A 62 -0.70 1.30 -13.86
N LYS A 63 -0.98 1.08 -15.14
CA LYS A 63 -0.47 -0.05 -15.91
C LYS A 63 1.06 -0.13 -15.94
N LYS A 64 1.77 1.00 -16.09
CA LYS A 64 3.24 1.01 -16.17
C LYS A 64 3.89 0.62 -14.84
N GLU A 65 3.40 1.18 -13.74
CA GLU A 65 3.92 0.80 -12.41
C GLU A 65 3.51 -0.63 -12.05
N SER A 66 2.32 -1.08 -12.45
CA SER A 66 1.91 -2.48 -12.29
C SER A 66 2.86 -3.43 -13.03
N GLU A 67 3.20 -3.16 -14.28
CA GLU A 67 4.14 -3.98 -15.07
C GLU A 67 5.52 -4.03 -14.42
N ARG A 68 6.02 -2.91 -13.88
CA ARG A 68 7.28 -2.87 -13.14
C ARG A 68 7.25 -3.76 -11.90
N VAL A 69 6.18 -3.67 -11.09
CA VAL A 69 6.00 -4.50 -9.89
C VAL A 69 6.00 -5.97 -10.25
N TRP A 70 5.32 -6.37 -11.33
CA TRP A 70 5.31 -7.75 -11.78
C TRP A 70 6.70 -8.25 -12.17
N GLN A 71 7.48 -7.47 -12.91
CA GLN A 71 8.86 -7.83 -13.25
C GLN A 71 9.75 -7.98 -12.02
N GLU A 72 9.58 -7.12 -11.02
CA GLU A 72 10.37 -7.13 -9.80
C GLU A 72 10.00 -8.32 -8.88
N LEU A 73 8.72 -8.69 -8.83
CA LEU A 73 8.25 -9.92 -8.16
C LEU A 73 8.81 -11.19 -8.82
N GLU A 74 8.85 -11.23 -10.16
CA GLU A 74 9.42 -12.36 -10.88
C GLU A 74 10.91 -12.54 -10.60
N ARG A 75 11.65 -11.43 -10.46
CA ARG A 75 13.07 -11.47 -10.07
C ARG A 75 13.27 -12.04 -8.68
N VAL A 76 12.49 -11.58 -7.69
CA VAL A 76 12.55 -12.09 -6.32
C VAL A 76 12.17 -13.56 -6.24
N ARG A 77 11.20 -14.02 -7.04
CA ARG A 77 10.78 -15.43 -7.06
C ARG A 77 11.84 -16.37 -7.65
N ASN A 78 12.65 -15.87 -8.58
CA ASN A 78 13.64 -16.66 -9.31
C ASN A 78 15.05 -16.60 -8.70
N GLN A 79 15.18 -16.00 -7.52
CA GLN A 79 16.44 -15.83 -6.77
C GLN A 79 16.47 -16.79 -5.58
#